data_AF-A0AAW4UAF0-F1
#
_entry.id   AF-A0AAW4UAF0-F1
#
_cell.length_a   1.000
_cell.length_b   1.000
_cell.length_c   1.000
_cell.angle_alpha   90.00
_cell.angle_beta   90.00
_cell.angle_gamma   90.00
#
_symmetry.space_group_name_H-M   'P 1'
#
loop_
_entity.id
_entity.type
_entity.pdbx_description
1 polymer ?
#
loop_
_entity_poly.entity_id
_entity_poly.type
_entity_poly.pdbx_seq_one_letter_code
_entity_poly.pdbx_strand_id
1 'polypeptide(L)'
;MEFLIVALFAVSLLTNLTVEGIKKLLDKKSVDYSSNVMAAVTAVVISVALSAGYLIYTETMLNAKIGVELIALAYLSFLVATNGYDKVIQAIKQIKQIGNQ
;
A
#
# COMPACT_ATOMS: atom_id res chain seq x y z
N MET A 1 8.13 -15.42 -8.52
CA MET A 1 6.80 -14.90 -8.95
C MET A 1 5.73 -15.10 -7.89
N GLU A 2 5.61 -16.27 -7.25
CA GLU A 2 4.60 -16.49 -6.20
C GLU A 2 4.76 -15.52 -5.01
N PHE A 3 5.98 -15.33 -4.51
CA PHE A 3 6.27 -14.38 -3.43
C PHE A 3 5.85 -12.94 -3.79
N LEU A 4 6.27 -12.45 -4.96
CA LEU A 4 5.99 -11.08 -5.41
C LEU A 4 4.49 -10.76 -5.42
N ILE A 5 3.66 -11.64 -5.99
CA ILE A 5 2.22 -11.38 -6.12
C ILE A 5 1.52 -11.44 -4.76
N VAL A 6 1.85 -12.43 -3.93
CA VAL A 6 1.27 -12.57 -2.59
C VAL A 6 1.68 -11.40 -1.69
N ALA A 7 2.96 -11.02 -1.72
CA ALA A 7 3.45 -9.87 -0.98
C ALA A 7 2.80 -8.56 -1.48
N LEU A 8 2.68 -8.37 -2.79
CA LEU A 8 2.03 -7.19 -3.35
C LEU A 8 0.57 -7.08 -2.92
N PHE A 9 -0.15 -8.20 -2.91
CA PHE A 9 -1.53 -8.25 -2.41
C PHE A 9 -1.60 -7.87 -0.93
N ALA A 10 -0.76 -8.49 -0.07
CA ALA A 10 -0.71 -8.18 1.35
C ALA A 10 -0.38 -6.70 1.61
N VAL A 11 0.64 -6.15 0.93
CA VAL A 11 1.02 -4.75 1.03
C VAL A 11 -0.13 -3.84 0.61
N SER A 12 -0.84 -4.15 -0.47
CA SER A 12 -1.94 -3.31 -0.95
C SER A 12 -3.09 -3.21 0.06
N LEU A 13 -3.49 -4.33 0.68
CA LEU A 13 -4.52 -4.35 1.71
C LEU A 13 -4.08 -3.57 2.96
N LEU A 14 -2.89 -3.88 3.47
CA LEU A 14 -2.38 -3.25 4.69
C LEU A 14 -2.14 -1.75 4.51
N THR A 15 -1.68 -1.33 3.32
CA THR A 15 -1.49 0.09 3.00
C THR A 15 -2.81 0.83 3.06
N ASN A 16 -3.86 0.32 2.41
CA ASN A 16 -5.17 0.98 2.40
C ASN A 16 -5.75 1.10 3.81
N LEU A 17 -5.70 0.03 4.60
CA LEU A 17 -6.16 0.03 6.00
C LEU A 17 -5.37 1.03 6.86
N THR A 18 -4.03 1.04 6.70
CA THR A 18 -3.15 1.94 7.46
C THR A 18 -3.39 3.39 7.09
N VAL A 19 -3.55 3.70 5.79
CA VAL A 19 -3.86 5.05 5.30
C VAL A 19 -5.19 5.52 5.87
N GLU A 20 -6.25 4.71 5.83
CA GLU A 20 -7.55 5.07 6.44
C GLU A 20 -7.44 5.28 7.95
N GLY A 21 -6.68 4.45 8.65
CA GLY A 21 -6.40 4.60 10.08
C GLY A 21 -5.71 5.93 10.39
N ILE A 22 -4.64 6.26 9.64
CA ILE A 22 -3.90 7.52 9.81
C ILE A 22 -4.82 8.72 9.54
N LYS A 23 -5.67 8.67 8.53
CA LYS A 23 -6.64 9.76 8.23
C LYS A 23 -7.59 10.01 9.37
N LYS A 24 -8.21 8.95 9.90
CA LYS A 24 -9.13 9.06 11.07
C LYS A 24 -8.43 9.67 12.30
N LEU A 25 -7.13 9.49 12.43
CA LEU A 25 -6.34 10.10 13.51
C LEU A 25 -5.98 11.56 13.22
N LEU A 26 -5.63 11.90 11.98
CA LEU A 26 -5.24 13.25 11.54
C LEU A 26 -6.42 14.19 11.35
N ASP A 27 -7.59 13.69 10.95
CA ASP A 27 -8.82 14.47 10.82
C ASP A 27 -9.25 15.08 12.17
N LYS A 28 -8.88 14.43 13.29
CA LYS A 28 -9.05 14.99 14.64
C LYS A 28 -8.11 16.17 14.94
N LYS A 29 -7.07 16.38 14.14
CA LYS A 29 -6.03 17.39 14.32
C LYS A 29 -6.00 18.46 13.20
N SER A 30 -6.92 18.43 12.24
CA SER A 30 -7.06 19.44 11.17
C SER A 30 -5.77 19.68 10.36
N VAL A 31 -4.99 18.62 10.11
CA VAL A 31 -3.78 18.71 9.27
C VAL A 31 -4.16 18.47 7.82
N ASP A 32 -3.67 19.32 6.91
CA ASP A 32 -3.87 19.17 5.47
C ASP A 32 -2.80 18.22 4.90
N TYR A 33 -3.22 17.16 4.22
CA TYR A 33 -2.32 16.14 3.70
C TYR A 33 -2.78 15.59 2.34
N SER A 34 -1.81 15.33 1.45
CA SER A 34 -2.09 14.64 0.19
C SER A 34 -2.25 13.14 0.43
N SER A 35 -3.44 12.63 0.14
CA SER A 35 -3.77 11.21 0.30
C SER A 35 -2.84 10.28 -0.49
N ASN A 36 -2.39 10.71 -1.67
CA ASN A 36 -1.48 9.93 -2.51
C ASN A 36 -0.07 9.86 -1.95
N VAL A 37 0.43 10.97 -1.37
CA VAL A 37 1.74 10.98 -0.71
C VAL A 37 1.71 10.08 0.51
N MET A 38 0.64 10.12 1.30
CA MET A 38 0.46 9.19 2.42
C MET A 38 0.42 7.73 1.98
N ALA A 39 -0.35 7.42 0.94
CA ALA A 39 -0.45 6.06 0.40
C ALA A 39 0.89 5.57 -0.14
N ALA A 40 1.62 6.40 -0.89
CA ALA A 40 2.95 6.11 -1.41
C ALA A 40 3.95 5.77 -0.30
N VAL A 41 4.08 6.65 0.71
CA VAL A 41 5.02 6.46 1.82
C VAL A 41 4.65 5.22 2.63
N THR A 42 3.37 5.05 2.94
CA THR A 42 2.87 3.90 3.69
C THR A 42 3.14 2.59 2.95
N ALA A 43 2.91 2.55 1.64
CA ALA A 43 3.14 1.36 0.82
C ALA A 43 4.60 0.94 0.80
N VAL A 44 5.52 1.90 0.65
CA VAL A 44 6.96 1.61 0.64
C VAL A 44 7.40 1.08 2.01
N VAL A 45 7.00 1.73 3.10
CA VAL A 45 7.34 1.29 4.47
C VAL A 45 6.81 -0.12 4.75
N ILE A 46 5.55 -0.40 4.42
CA ILE A 46 4.95 -1.72 4.62
C ILE A 46 5.62 -2.77 3.73
N SER A 47 5.97 -2.43 2.48
CA SER A 47 6.65 -3.36 1.56
C SER A 47 8.01 -3.79 2.10
N VAL A 48 8.79 -2.86 2.67
CA VAL A 48 10.10 -3.17 3.26
C VAL A 48 9.94 -4.01 4.52
N ALA A 49 9.00 -3.64 5.41
CA ALA A 49 8.76 -4.37 6.65
C ALA A 49 8.29 -5.82 6.39
N LEU A 50 7.33 -6.02 5.48
CA LEU A 50 6.86 -7.34 5.10
C LEU A 50 7.95 -8.16 4.42
N SER A 51 8.77 -7.53 3.57
CA SER A 51 9.87 -8.22 2.90
C SER A 51 10.91 -8.71 3.90
N ALA A 52 11.34 -7.85 4.83
CA ALA A 52 12.29 -8.22 5.86
C ALA A 52 11.72 -9.32 6.77
N GLY A 53 10.46 -9.17 7.21
CA GLY A 53 9.79 -10.18 8.02
C GLY A 53 9.66 -11.53 7.32
N TYR A 54 9.33 -11.53 6.03
CA TYR A 54 9.23 -12.75 5.23
C TYR A 54 10.59 -13.46 5.13
N LEU A 55 11.65 -12.74 4.76
CA LEU A 55 12.98 -13.33 4.61
C LEU A 55 13.51 -13.93 5.91
N ILE A 56 13.25 -13.28 7.05
CA ILE A 56 13.61 -13.79 8.37
C ILE A 56 12.78 -15.04 8.70
N TYR A 57 11.47 -15.00 8.48
CA TYR A 57 10.56 -16.10 8.78
C TYR A 57 10.86 -17.37 7.96
N THR A 58 11.27 -17.21 6.71
CA THR A 58 11.56 -18.33 5.80
C THR A 58 13.05 -18.69 5.74
N GLU A 59 13.88 -18.10 6.61
CA GLU A 59 15.35 -18.28 6.64
C GLU A 59 15.99 -18.13 5.25
N THR A 60 15.41 -17.26 4.41
CA THR A 60 15.75 -17.21 2.99
C THR A 60 16.90 -16.25 2.75
N MET A 61 17.97 -16.77 2.13
CA MET A 61 19.15 -15.98 1.82
C MET A 61 18.91 -15.02 0.65
N LEU A 62 19.29 -13.75 0.82
CA LEU A 62 19.24 -12.76 -0.25
C LEU A 62 20.13 -13.19 -1.41
N ASN A 63 19.53 -13.27 -2.59
CA ASN A 63 20.21 -13.58 -3.85
C ASN A 63 19.68 -12.66 -4.96
N ALA A 64 20.29 -12.72 -6.15
CA ALA A 64 19.93 -11.84 -7.26
C ALA A 64 18.45 -11.94 -7.67
N LYS A 65 17.84 -13.14 -7.64
CA LYS A 65 16.42 -13.32 -8.01
C LYS A 65 15.50 -12.64 -7.00
N ILE A 66 15.73 -12.86 -5.72
CA ILE A 66 14.96 -12.24 -4.64
C ILE A 66 15.17 -10.72 -4.64
N GLY A 67 16.40 -10.26 -4.86
CA GLY A 67 16.70 -8.82 -4.97
C GLY A 67 15.87 -8.12 -6.06
N VAL A 68 15.72 -8.75 -7.23
CA VAL A 68 14.85 -8.24 -8.29
C VAL A 68 13.38 -8.22 -7.86
N GLU A 69 12.91 -9.28 -7.19
CA GLU A 69 11.53 -9.33 -6.67
C GLU A 69 11.27 -8.24 -5.61
N LEU A 70 12.24 -7.92 -4.75
CA LEU A 70 12.11 -6.85 -3.75
C LEU A 70 12.05 -5.45 -4.38
N ILE A 71 12.89 -5.19 -5.39
CA ILE A 71 12.87 -3.93 -6.13
C ILE A 71 11.54 -3.77 -6.86
N ALA A 72 11.09 -4.84 -7.54
CA ALA A 72 9.80 -4.87 -8.20
C ALA A 72 8.66 -4.65 -7.21
N LEU A 73 8.69 -5.31 -6.05
CA LEU A 73 7.69 -5.18 -5.00
C LEU A 73 7.59 -3.73 -4.51
N ALA A 74 8.72 -3.10 -4.15
CA ALA A 74 8.72 -1.72 -3.67
C ALA A 74 8.10 -0.74 -4.69
N TYR A 75 8.50 -0.86 -5.97
CA TYR A 75 7.98 -0.02 -7.04
C TYR A 75 6.50 -0.28 -7.34
N LEU A 76 6.09 -1.55 -7.43
CA LEU A 76 4.71 -1.93 -7.70
C LEU A 76 3.79 -1.58 -6.53
N SER A 77 4.22 -1.75 -5.28
CA SER A 77 3.48 -1.34 -4.09
C SER A 77 3.20 0.16 -4.12
N PHE A 78 4.19 0.98 -4.49
CA PHE A 78 4.00 2.41 -4.69
C PHE A 78 2.96 2.70 -5.79
N LEU A 79 3.06 2.07 -6.95
CA LEU A 79 2.13 2.29 -8.06
C LEU A 79 0.69 1.85 -7.73
N VAL A 80 0.54 0.70 -7.08
CA VAL A 80 -0.77 0.18 -6.66
C VAL A 80 -1.40 1.10 -5.62
N ALA A 81 -0.61 1.61 -4.66
CA ALA A 81 -1.12 2.49 -3.63
C ALA A 81 -1.54 3.86 -4.18
N THR A 82 -0.76 4.45 -5.09
CA THR A 82 -1.06 5.78 -5.65
C THR A 82 -2.18 5.75 -6.69
N ASN A 83 -2.18 4.77 -7.59
CA ASN A 83 -3.20 4.66 -8.63
C ASN A 83 -4.47 3.95 -8.17
N GLY A 84 -4.35 3.03 -7.21
CA GLY A 84 -5.49 2.29 -6.65
C GLY A 84 -6.31 3.13 -5.69
N TYR A 85 -5.66 3.87 -4.79
CA TYR A 85 -6.34 4.70 -3.80
C TYR A 85 -7.29 5.71 -4.44
N ASP A 86 -6.81 6.48 -5.42
CA ASP A 86 -7.62 7.51 -6.10
C ASP A 86 -8.84 6.91 -6.80
N LYS A 87 -8.66 5.79 -7.51
CA LYS A 87 -9.75 5.12 -8.24
C LYS A 87 -10.82 4.59 -7.29
N VAL A 88 -10.43 4.03 -6.14
CA VAL A 88 -11.38 3.54 -5.12
C VAL A 88 -12.17 4.70 -4.51
N ILE A 89 -11.52 5.80 -4.15
CA ILE A 89 -12.21 6.97 -3.61
C ILE A 89 -13.15 7.61 -4.64
N GLN A 90 -12.73 7.69 -5.91
CA GLN A 90 -13.59 8.18 -6.98
C GLN A 90 -14.84 7.31 -7.14
N ALA A 91 -14.69 5.98 -7.14
CA ALA A 91 -15.82 5.06 -7.20
C ALA A 91 -16.78 5.23 -6.01
N ILE A 92 -16.27 5.35 -4.78
CA ILE A 92 -17.09 5.59 -3.57
C ILE A 92 -17.84 6.92 -3.68
N LYS A 93 -17.19 7.98 -4.17
CA LYS A 93 -17.84 9.29 -4.37
C LYS A 93 -18.96 9.22 -5.41
N GLN A 94 -18.75 8.50 -6.52
CA GLN A 94 -19.77 8.30 -7.55
C GLN A 94 -20.98 7.53 -7.02
N ILE A 95 -20.77 6.45 -6.26
CA ILE A 95 -21.86 5.69 -5.63
C ILE A 95 -22.67 6.58 -4.67
N LYS A 96 -22.00 7.39 -3.85
CA LYS A 96 -22.67 8.34 -2.94
C LYS A 96 -23.46 9.42 -3.66
N GLN A 97 -22.96 9.92 -4.81
CA GLN A 97 -23.69 10.90 -5.62
C GLN A 97 -24.94 10.32 -6.26
N ILE A 98 -24.88 9.08 -6.76
CA ILE A 98 -26.03 8.39 -7.36
C ILE A 98 -27.11 8.11 -6.31
N GLY A 99 -26.73 7.70 -5.09
CA GLY A 99 -27.69 7.40 -4.01
C GLY A 99 -28.33 8.62 -3.33
N ASN A 100 -27.85 9.83 -3.62
CA ASN A 100 -28.41 11.09 -3.12
C ASN A 100 -29.33 11.80 -4.14
N GLN A 101 -29.65 11.13 -5.26
CA GLN A 101 -30.70 11.53 -6.22
C GLN A 101 -31.97 10.73 -5.97
#